data_AF-A0A5M3MP04-F1
#
_entry.id   AF-A0A5M3MP04-F1
#
_cell.length_a   1.000
_cell.length_b   1.000
_cell.length_c   1.000
_cell.angle_alpha   90.00
_cell.angle_beta   90.00
_cell.angle_gamma   90.00
#
_symmetry.space_group_name_H-M   'P 1'
#
loop_
_entity.id
_entity.type
_entity.pdbx_description
1 polymer ?
#
loop_
_entity_poly.entity_id
_entity_poly.type
_entity_poly.pdbx_seq_one_letter_code
_entity_poly.pdbx_strand_id
1 'polypeptide(L)'
;MITASAFAETDGNVWWKLAEACAQGAVYDSNERAPHSKCLPHTRESLLRDLYSLADDKKRKIVWIVGESGSGKSSVAYSFADHLHRTGNLAGTFFFSRKYAKR
;
A
#
# COMPACT_ATOMS: atom_id res chain seq x y z
N MET A 1 11.97 -39.17 -26.04
CA MET A 1 11.05 -38.76 -24.95
C MET A 1 11.89 -38.49 -23.73
N ILE A 2 12.25 -37.23 -23.49
CA ILE A 2 12.83 -36.79 -22.22
C ILE A 2 11.79 -35.87 -21.60
N THR A 3 11.28 -36.30 -20.46
CA THR A 3 10.14 -35.74 -19.75
C THR A 3 10.42 -34.33 -19.25
N ALA A 4 9.39 -33.51 -19.36
CA ALA A 4 9.36 -32.12 -18.98
C ALA A 4 9.63 -31.92 -17.48
N SER A 5 10.46 -30.92 -17.22
CA SER A 5 10.27 -29.89 -16.20
C SER A 5 10.15 -30.34 -14.75
N ALA A 6 11.26 -30.14 -14.03
CA ALA A 6 11.26 -29.87 -12.60
C ALA A 6 10.52 -28.54 -12.35
N PHE A 7 9.19 -28.59 -12.30
CA PHE A 7 8.44 -27.62 -11.50
C PHE A 7 8.60 -28.09 -10.05
N ALA A 8 9.48 -27.41 -9.33
CA ALA A 8 9.61 -27.57 -7.90
C ALA A 8 8.22 -27.40 -7.26
N GLU A 9 7.73 -28.49 -6.68
CA GLU A 9 6.56 -28.56 -5.83
C GLU A 9 6.83 -27.64 -4.64
N THR A 10 6.37 -26.39 -4.71
CA THR A 10 6.50 -25.46 -3.60
C THR A 10 5.41 -25.80 -2.60
N ASP A 11 5.84 -26.41 -1.48
CA ASP A 11 5.02 -26.69 -0.31
C ASP A 11 4.07 -25.51 0.00
N GLY A 12 2.76 -25.76 -0.06
CA GLY A 12 1.72 -24.78 0.29
C GLY A 12 1.87 -24.19 1.72
N ASN A 13 2.74 -24.78 2.54
CA ASN A 13 3.09 -24.32 3.88
C ASN A 13 3.92 -23.02 3.92
N VAL A 14 4.67 -22.66 2.87
CA VAL A 14 5.55 -21.47 2.91
C VAL A 14 4.73 -20.17 2.89
N TRP A 15 3.75 -20.09 2.00
CA TRP A 15 2.89 -18.92 1.86
C TRP A 15 2.01 -18.68 3.08
N TRP A 16 1.52 -19.76 3.72
CA TRP A 16 0.77 -19.67 4.98
C TRP A 16 1.63 -19.07 6.11
N LYS A 17 2.85 -19.57 6.31
CA LYS A 17 3.76 -19.05 7.34
C LYS A 17 4.11 -17.58 7.11
N LEU A 18 4.27 -17.17 5.85
CA LEU A 18 4.48 -15.75 5.50
C LEU A 18 3.23 -14.91 5.84
N ALA A 19 2.04 -15.41 5.52
CA ALA A 19 0.79 -14.73 5.81
C ALA A 19 0.55 -14.54 7.33
N GLU A 20 0.92 -15.53 8.16
CA GLU A 20 0.90 -15.41 9.62
C GLU A 20 1.87 -14.36 10.15
N ALA A 21 3.02 -14.17 9.48
CA ALA A 21 4.00 -13.15 9.83
C ALA A 21 3.65 -11.75 9.28
N CYS A 22 2.68 -11.64 8.37
CA CYS A 22 2.27 -10.35 7.81
C CYS A 22 1.56 -9.50 8.88
N ALA A 23 2.04 -8.26 9.05
CA ALA A 23 1.36 -7.27 9.87
C ALA A 23 0.06 -6.82 9.17
N GLN A 24 -1.05 -7.50 9.45
CA GLN A 24 -2.37 -7.22 8.84
C GLN A 24 -2.83 -5.77 9.05
N GLY A 25 -2.42 -5.15 10.17
CA GLY A 25 -2.65 -3.73 10.45
C GLY A 25 -1.99 -2.76 9.45
N ALA A 26 -0.96 -3.20 8.75
CA ALA A 26 -0.15 -2.36 7.86
C ALA A 26 -0.73 -2.20 6.45
N VAL A 27 -1.64 -3.10 6.03
CA VAL A 27 -2.36 -3.01 4.75
C VAL A 27 -3.23 -1.75 4.76
N TYR A 28 -3.24 -0.96 3.68
CA TYR A 28 -3.80 0.39 3.67
C TYR A 28 -5.24 0.46 4.16
N ASP A 29 -6.09 -0.50 3.80
CA ASP A 29 -7.51 -0.64 4.14
C ASP A 29 -7.77 -1.60 5.31
N SER A 30 -6.76 -1.85 6.15
CA SER A 30 -6.91 -2.70 7.33
C SER A 30 -7.97 -2.16 8.29
N ASN A 31 -8.97 -2.99 8.61
CA ASN A 31 -10.03 -2.68 9.56
C ASN A 31 -9.52 -2.25 10.95
N GLU A 32 -8.31 -2.65 11.35
CA GLU A 32 -7.70 -2.18 12.61
C GLU A 32 -7.53 -0.65 12.66
N ARG A 33 -7.49 0.02 11.51
CA ARG A 33 -7.31 1.47 11.37
C ARG A 33 -8.57 2.19 10.85
N ALA A 34 -9.72 1.54 10.85
CA ALA A 34 -10.98 2.19 10.49
C ALA A 34 -11.39 3.26 11.54
N PRO A 35 -12.05 4.37 11.14
CA PRO A 35 -12.33 4.76 9.77
C PRO A 35 -11.10 5.34 9.06
N HIS A 36 -11.02 5.10 7.75
CA HIS A 36 -9.91 5.56 6.93
C HIS A 36 -10.09 7.02 6.51
N SER A 37 -9.12 7.87 6.86
CA SER A 37 -9.09 9.24 6.36
C SER A 37 -8.76 9.21 4.87
N LYS A 38 -9.74 9.49 3.99
CA LYS A 38 -9.53 9.76 2.55
C LYS A 38 -9.53 11.26 2.30
N CYS A 39 -8.90 11.72 1.23
CA CYS A 39 -9.14 13.07 0.72
C CYS A 39 -10.62 13.23 0.41
N LEU A 40 -11.19 14.38 0.80
CA LEU A 40 -12.56 14.73 0.45
C LEU A 40 -12.66 14.95 -1.07
N PRO A 41 -13.85 14.75 -1.68
CA PRO A 41 -14.08 15.04 -3.08
C PRO A 41 -13.60 16.45 -3.45
N HIS A 42 -12.96 16.57 -4.61
CA HIS A 42 -12.44 17.84 -5.14
C HIS A 42 -11.39 18.55 -4.28
N THR A 43 -10.73 17.81 -3.40
CA THR A 43 -9.61 18.33 -2.61
C THR A 43 -8.31 17.63 -2.99
N ARG A 44 -7.22 18.41 -3.06
CA ARG A 44 -5.82 17.92 -3.22
C ARG A 44 -5.63 17.14 -4.52
N GLU A 45 -6.49 17.40 -5.51
CA GLU A 45 -6.45 16.72 -6.80
C GLU A 45 -5.17 16.99 -7.58
N SER A 46 -4.62 18.22 -7.50
CA SER A 46 -3.33 18.54 -8.14
C SER A 46 -2.21 17.66 -7.59
N LEU A 47 -2.07 17.61 -6.27
CA LEU A 47 -1.08 16.78 -5.60
C LEU A 47 -1.28 15.29 -5.92
N LEU A 48 -2.52 14.80 -5.94
CA LEU A 48 -2.80 13.41 -6.30
C LEU A 48 -2.43 13.10 -7.75
N ARG A 49 -2.75 14.00 -8.70
CA ARG A 49 -2.35 13.86 -10.12
C ARG A 49 -0.84 13.80 -10.27
N ASP A 50 -0.11 14.65 -9.54
CA ASP A 50 1.35 14.62 -9.53
C ASP A 50 1.85 13.27 -9.00
N LEU A 51 1.30 12.77 -7.89
CA LEU A 51 1.66 11.46 -7.35
C LEU A 51 1.39 10.31 -8.33
N TYR A 52 0.26 10.34 -9.05
CA TYR A 52 -0.06 9.32 -10.06
C TYR A 52 0.96 9.35 -11.22
N SER A 53 1.28 10.54 -11.73
CA SER A 53 2.30 10.72 -12.76
C SER A 53 3.68 10.22 -12.30
N LEU A 54 4.03 10.47 -11.02
CA LEU A 54 5.27 9.98 -10.43
C LEU A 54 5.29 8.45 -10.26
N ALA A 55 4.14 7.81 -10.04
CA ALA A 55 4.05 6.35 -9.92
C ALA A 55 4.38 5.64 -11.25
N ASP A 56 4.07 6.29 -12.37
CA ASP A 56 4.37 5.78 -13.71
C ASP A 56 5.84 6.03 -14.12
N ASP A 57 6.55 6.93 -13.43
CA ASP A 57 7.97 7.23 -13.70
C ASP A 57 8.91 6.16 -13.11
N LYS A 58 9.41 5.27 -13.97
CA LYS A 58 10.35 4.19 -13.61
C LYS A 58 11.67 4.69 -12.98
N LYS A 59 12.06 5.95 -13.16
CA LYS A 59 13.32 6.51 -12.64
C LYS A 59 13.20 6.93 -11.18
N ARG A 60 12.03 7.38 -10.73
CA ARG A 60 11.83 7.86 -9.36
C ARG A 60 11.55 6.70 -8.41
N LYS A 61 12.15 6.76 -7.23
CA LYS A 61 12.11 5.65 -6.25
C LYS A 61 11.44 6.01 -4.94
N ILE A 62 11.43 7.29 -4.55
CA ILE A 62 10.92 7.76 -3.25
C ILE A 62 10.21 9.10 -3.44
N VAL A 63 9.04 9.24 -2.82
CA VAL A 63 8.30 10.50 -2.71
C VAL A 63 8.09 10.83 -1.24
N TRP A 64 8.32 12.09 -0.86
CA TRP A 64 8.13 12.56 0.50
C TRP A 64 7.11 13.69 0.55
N ILE A 65 6.04 13.53 1.35
CA ILE A 65 4.97 14.53 1.49
C ILE A 65 5.19 15.29 2.79
N VAL A 66 5.51 16.59 2.68
CA VAL A 66 5.74 17.48 3.84
C VAL A 66 4.54 18.40 4.03
N GLY A 67 4.23 18.70 5.29
CA GLY A 67 3.19 19.66 5.65
C GLY A 67 2.93 19.67 7.14
N GLU A 68 2.21 20.69 7.60
CA GLU A 68 1.90 20.92 9.01
C GLU A 68 1.12 19.76 9.66
N SER A 69 1.16 19.68 11.00
CA SER A 69 0.36 18.71 11.74
C SER A 69 -1.13 18.88 11.39
N GLY A 70 -1.85 17.78 11.20
CA GLY A 70 -3.27 17.83 10.83
C GLY A 70 -3.57 18.20 9.37
N SER A 71 -2.58 18.49 8.53
CA SER A 71 -2.80 18.88 7.12
C SER A 71 -3.38 17.79 6.21
N GLY A 72 -3.60 16.57 6.73
CA GLY A 72 -4.19 15.47 5.97
C GLY A 72 -3.19 14.67 5.12
N LYS A 73 -1.90 14.68 5.43
CA LYS A 73 -0.87 13.87 4.73
C LYS A 73 -1.24 12.39 4.66
N SER A 74 -1.70 11.82 5.78
CA SER A 74 -2.18 10.43 5.82
C SER A 74 -3.39 10.22 4.93
N SER A 75 -4.25 11.23 4.78
CA SER A 75 -5.38 11.17 3.86
C SER A 75 -4.96 11.12 2.40
N VAL A 76 -3.93 11.90 2.02
CA VAL A 76 -3.33 11.85 0.69
C VAL A 76 -2.72 10.47 0.42
N ALA A 77 -1.93 9.95 1.36
CA ALA A 77 -1.32 8.62 1.24
C ALA A 77 -2.38 7.52 1.09
N TYR A 78 -3.48 7.59 1.84
CA TYR A 78 -4.59 6.65 1.70
C TYR A 78 -5.26 6.77 0.33
N SER A 79 -5.66 7.98 -0.08
CA SER A 79 -6.31 8.19 -1.38
C SER A 79 -5.43 7.74 -2.54
N PHE A 80 -4.12 7.96 -2.44
CA PHE A 80 -3.15 7.48 -3.41
C PHE A 80 -3.10 5.94 -3.46
N ALA A 81 -2.99 5.27 -2.31
CA ALA A 81 -3.00 3.81 -2.24
C ALA A 81 -4.32 3.20 -2.75
N ASP A 82 -5.47 3.79 -2.39
CA ASP A 82 -6.80 3.37 -2.86
C ASP A 82 -6.93 3.49 -4.38
N HIS A 83 -6.37 4.54 -4.98
CA HIS A 83 -6.33 4.69 -6.43
C HIS A 83 -5.46 3.61 -7.08
N LEU A 84 -4.24 3.40 -6.59
CA LEU A 84 -3.34 2.37 -7.11
C LEU A 84 -3.92 0.95 -6.98
N HIS A 85 -4.66 0.68 -5.89
CA HIS A 85 -5.36 -0.59 -5.73
C HIS A 85 -6.44 -0.77 -6.81
N ARG A 86 -7.27 0.26 -7.02
CA ARG A 86 -8.34 0.25 -8.04
C ARG A 86 -7.82 0.12 -9.46
N THR A 87 -6.61 0.61 -9.74
CA THR A 87 -5.98 0.50 -11.06
C THR A 87 -5.10 -0.74 -11.21
N GLY A 88 -4.98 -1.58 -10.17
CA GLY A 88 -4.15 -2.79 -10.21
C GLY A 88 -2.63 -2.53 -10.12
N ASN A 89 -2.23 -1.31 -9.78
CA ASN A 89 -0.82 -0.88 -9.72
C ASN A 89 -0.24 -0.93 -8.29
N LEU A 90 -1.04 -1.25 -7.27
CA LEU A 90 -0.57 -1.32 -5.90
C LEU A 90 0.15 -2.65 -5.61
N ALA A 91 1.48 -2.60 -5.49
CA ALA A 91 2.28 -3.78 -5.12
C ALA A 91 2.18 -4.12 -3.62
N GLY A 92 1.97 -3.13 -2.75
CA GLY A 92 1.88 -3.33 -1.31
C GLY A 92 1.91 -2.02 -0.54
N THR A 93 1.56 -2.08 0.74
CA THR A 93 1.53 -0.91 1.63
C THR A 93 1.95 -1.26 3.03
N PHE A 94 2.56 -0.29 3.72
CA PHE A 94 2.90 -0.44 5.14
C PHE A 94 2.56 0.85 5.90
N PHE A 95 1.37 0.89 6.49
CA PHE A 95 0.92 2.02 7.32
C PHE A 95 1.17 1.72 8.79
N PHE A 96 1.77 2.67 9.50
CA PHE A 96 2.00 2.59 10.94
C PHE A 96 1.06 3.53 11.69
N SER A 97 0.57 3.08 12.85
CA SER A 97 -0.18 3.89 13.80
C SER A 97 0.35 3.66 15.20
N ARG A 98 0.65 4.75 15.92
CA ARG A 98 1.04 4.68 17.33
C ARG A 98 -0.06 4.13 18.24
N LYS A 99 -1.32 4.17 17.78
CA LYS A 99 -2.48 3.68 18.55
C LYS A 99 -2.66 2.17 18.51
N TYR A 100 -2.07 1.50 17.52
CA TYR A 100 -2.30 0.08 17.23
C TYR A 100 -0.99 -0.71 17.15
N ALA A 101 0.01 -0.31 17.93
CA ALA A 101 1.24 -1.08 18.07
C ALA A 101 0.95 -2.37 18.87
N LYS A 102 0.53 -3.44 18.19
CA LYS A 102 0.71 -4.79 18.72
C LYS A 102 2.22 -5.05 18.71
N ARG A 103 2.82 -4.95 19.89
CA ARG A 103 4.19 -5.39 20.16
C ARG A 103 4.24 -6.90 20.22
#